data_AF-A0A365YU79-F1
#
_entry.id   AF-A0A365YU79-F1
#
_cell.length_a   1.000
_cell.length_b   1.000
_cell.length_c   1.000
_cell.angle_alpha   90.00
_cell.angle_beta   90.00
_cell.angle_gamma   90.00
#
_symmetry.space_group_name_H-M   'P 1'
#
loop_
_entity.id
_entity.type
_entity.pdbx_description
1 polymer ?
#
loop_
_entity_poly.entity_id
_entity_poly.type
_entity_poly.pdbx_seq_one_letter_code
_entity_poly.pdbx_strand_id
1 'polypeptide(L)'
;MIRLFITLPFVLGLIILAACNQDPVAMQWLTLKWQSSPGVLALVTGALFYALGYVCAWIGTLGQIRRARKAEQQVRTLEAEMADQRARASVTAMNMAAPVAPAPQEPELVAKVPPAAPDAHAPGLPPAENRT
;
A
#
# COMPACT_ATOMS: atom_id res chain seq x y z
N MET A 1 -5.86 -3.44 -13.48
CA MET A 1 -5.68 -3.72 -14.91
C MET A 1 -5.11 -5.11 -15.16
N ILE A 2 -3.97 -5.50 -14.57
CA ILE A 2 -3.37 -6.84 -14.78
C ILE A 2 -4.27 -8.03 -14.41
N ARG A 3 -5.16 -7.86 -13.42
CA ARG A 3 -6.09 -8.91 -12.96
C ARG A 3 -6.97 -9.46 -14.08
N LEU A 4 -7.47 -8.59 -14.97
CA LEU A 4 -8.33 -9.01 -16.08
C LEU A 4 -7.61 -9.96 -17.05
N PHE A 5 -6.32 -9.71 -17.32
CA PHE A 5 -5.51 -10.54 -18.20
C PHE A 5 -5.21 -11.93 -17.63
N ILE A 6 -5.30 -12.11 -16.31
CA ILE A 6 -5.09 -13.42 -15.65
C ILE A 6 -6.43 -14.15 -15.51
N THR A 7 -7.48 -13.42 -15.12
CA THR A 7 -8.80 -14.02 -14.87
C THR A 7 -9.50 -14.43 -16.16
N LEU A 8 -9.33 -13.65 -17.24
CA LEU A 8 -9.97 -13.92 -18.52
C LEU A 8 -9.56 -15.29 -19.11
N PRO A 9 -8.27 -15.62 -19.31
CA PRO A 9 -7.89 -16.93 -19.83
C PRO A 9 -8.22 -18.07 -18.86
N PHE A 10 -8.16 -17.83 -17.55
CA PHE A 10 -8.54 -18.84 -16.56
C PHE A 10 -10.02 -19.21 -16.64
N VAL A 11 -10.91 -18.20 -16.65
CA VAL A 11 -12.35 -18.41 -16.79
C VAL A 11 -12.68 -19.00 -18.16
N LEU A 12 -12.02 -18.55 -19.22
CA LEU A 12 -12.22 -19.09 -20.56
C LEU A 12 -11.83 -20.59 -20.63
N GLY A 13 -10.71 -20.98 -20.02
CA GLY A 13 -10.30 -22.37 -19.91
C GLY A 13 -11.31 -23.24 -19.17
N LEU A 14 -11.89 -22.73 -18.07
CA LEU A 14 -12.95 -23.42 -17.33
C LEU A 14 -14.22 -23.58 -18.16
N ILE A 15 -14.62 -22.55 -18.91
CA ILE A 15 -15.79 -22.59 -19.80
C ILE A 15 -15.57 -23.63 -20.91
N ILE A 16 -14.40 -23.62 -21.54
CA ILE A 16 -14.05 -24.60 -22.60
C ILE A 16 -14.05 -26.02 -22.02
N LEU A 17 -13.39 -26.23 -20.88
CA LEU A 17 -13.37 -27.52 -20.19
C LEU A 17 -14.80 -28.03 -19.93
N ALA A 18 -15.69 -27.14 -19.52
CA ALA A 18 -17.07 -27.50 -19.24
C ALA A 18 -17.91 -27.75 -20.48
N ALA A 19 -17.70 -26.98 -21.54
CA ALA A 19 -18.33 -27.20 -22.83
C ALA A 19 -17.87 -28.52 -23.47
N CYS A 20 -16.59 -28.88 -23.31
CA CYS A 20 -16.04 -30.12 -23.85
C CYS A 20 -16.39 -31.36 -23.04
N ASN A 21 -16.72 -31.22 -21.75
CA ASN A 21 -17.02 -32.34 -20.86
C ASN A 21 -18.47 -32.26 -20.34
N GLN A 22 -19.45 -32.23 -21.25
CA GLN A 22 -20.88 -32.20 -20.89
C GLN A 22 -21.51 -33.57 -20.65
N ASP A 23 -20.78 -34.66 -20.90
CA ASP A 23 -21.32 -36.00 -20.70
C ASP A 23 -21.73 -36.21 -19.23
N PRO A 24 -22.99 -36.58 -18.98
CA PRO A 24 -23.49 -36.76 -17.62
C PRO A 24 -22.89 -38.05 -17.03
N VAL A 25 -22.14 -37.89 -15.94
CA VAL A 25 -21.57 -39.01 -15.19
C VAL A 25 -22.38 -39.19 -13.92
N ALA A 26 -22.75 -40.45 -13.62
CA ALA A 26 -23.38 -40.80 -12.37
C ALA A 26 -22.39 -40.61 -11.22
N MET A 27 -22.63 -39.61 -10.38
CA MET A 27 -21.84 -39.34 -9.18
C MET A 27 -22.59 -39.80 -7.93
N GLN A 28 -21.83 -40.35 -7.01
CA GLN A 28 -22.32 -40.73 -5.70
C GLN A 28 -21.48 -40.03 -4.65
N TRP A 29 -22.14 -39.34 -3.72
CA TRP A 29 -21.52 -38.83 -2.52
C TRP A 29 -22.31 -39.35 -1.32
N LEU A 30 -21.69 -40.23 -0.53
CA LEU A 30 -22.36 -40.94 0.56
C LEU A 30 -23.63 -41.65 0.06
N THR A 31 -24.81 -41.21 0.49
CA THR A 31 -26.11 -41.75 0.08
C THR A 31 -26.77 -40.97 -1.06
N LEU A 32 -26.25 -39.78 -1.40
CA LEU A 32 -26.83 -38.92 -2.41
C LEU A 32 -26.28 -39.30 -3.79
N LYS A 33 -27.18 -39.70 -4.68
CA LYS A 33 -26.89 -40.03 -6.08
C LYS A 33 -27.43 -38.92 -6.95
N TRP A 34 -26.56 -38.34 -7.77
CA TRP A 34 -26.94 -37.34 -8.75
C TRP A 34 -26.16 -37.57 -10.05
N GLN A 35 -26.69 -37.05 -11.16
CA GLN A 35 -25.93 -36.97 -12.40
C GLN A 35 -25.39 -35.55 -12.55
N SER A 36 -24.08 -35.44 -12.75
CA SER A 36 -23.45 -34.16 -13.03
C SER A 36 -22.33 -34.38 -14.04
N SER A 37 -22.16 -33.42 -14.94
CA SER A 37 -21.02 -33.44 -15.84
C SER A 37 -19.77 -32.97 -15.07
N PRO A 38 -18.60 -33.60 -15.28
CA PRO A 38 -17.34 -33.14 -14.70
C PRO A 38 -17.04 -31.67 -15.03
N GLY A 39 -17.48 -31.22 -16.20
CA GLY A 39 -17.41 -29.83 -16.63
C GLY A 39 -18.17 -28.86 -15.74
N VAL A 40 -19.40 -29.21 -15.36
CA VAL A 40 -20.22 -28.39 -14.45
C VAL A 40 -19.57 -28.29 -13.08
N LEU A 41 -19.03 -29.39 -12.56
CA LEU A 41 -18.31 -29.37 -11.28
C LEU A 41 -17.07 -28.48 -11.35
N ALA A 42 -16.27 -28.60 -12.42
CA ALA A 42 -15.11 -27.74 -12.62
C ALA A 42 -15.49 -26.26 -12.67
N LEU A 43 -16.60 -25.91 -13.32
CA LEU A 43 -17.12 -24.53 -13.33
C LEU A 43 -17.53 -24.06 -11.95
N VAL A 44 -18.31 -24.86 -11.21
CA VAL A 44 -18.79 -24.48 -9.87
C VAL A 44 -17.61 -24.32 -8.91
N THR A 45 -16.68 -25.27 -8.91
CA THR A 45 -15.45 -25.20 -8.11
C THR A 45 -14.61 -23.98 -8.48
N GLY A 46 -14.38 -23.75 -9.78
CA GLY A 46 -13.66 -22.58 -10.27
C GLY A 46 -14.33 -21.26 -9.88
N ALA A 47 -15.66 -21.18 -9.97
CA ALA A 47 -16.44 -20.01 -9.56
C ALA A 47 -16.31 -19.73 -8.05
N LEU A 48 -16.32 -20.77 -7.21
CA LEU A 48 -16.11 -20.64 -5.77
C LEU A 48 -14.73 -20.08 -5.46
N PHE A 49 -13.66 -20.65 -6.04
CA PHE A 49 -12.30 -20.16 -5.85
C PHE A 49 -12.12 -18.73 -6.38
N TYR A 50 -12.73 -18.40 -7.51
CA TYR A 50 -12.72 -17.05 -8.05
C TYR A 50 -13.38 -16.05 -7.11
N ALA A 51 -14.57 -16.37 -6.58
CA ALA A 51 -15.27 -15.53 -5.61
C ALA A 51 -14.44 -15.36 -4.32
N LEU A 52 -13.84 -16.44 -3.80
CA LEU A 52 -12.96 -16.40 -2.64
C LEU A 52 -11.74 -15.50 -2.88
N GLY A 53 -11.08 -15.66 -4.03
CA GLY A 53 -9.94 -14.83 -4.42
C GLY A 53 -10.34 -13.35 -4.57
N TYR A 54 -11.52 -13.08 -5.12
CA TYR A 54 -12.06 -11.73 -5.25
C TYR A 54 -12.33 -11.08 -3.87
N VAL A 55 -13.00 -11.81 -2.97
CA VAL A 55 -13.24 -11.34 -1.59
C VAL A 55 -11.93 -11.10 -0.86
N CYS A 56 -10.95 -11.99 -1.01
CA CYS A 56 -9.63 -11.83 -0.40
C CYS A 56 -8.90 -10.56 -0.92
N ALA A 57 -8.95 -10.32 -2.24
CA ALA A 57 -8.41 -9.11 -2.84
C ALA A 57 -9.14 -7.83 -2.39
N TRP A 58 -10.46 -7.91 -2.17
CA TRP A 58 -11.29 -6.81 -1.68
C TRP A 58 -10.99 -6.45 -0.21
N ILE A 59 -10.73 -7.44 0.63
CA ILE A 59 -10.30 -7.20 2.01
C ILE A 59 -8.96 -6.46 2.04
N GLY A 60 -8.05 -6.80 1.13
CA GLY A 60 -6.77 -6.11 0.97
C GLY A 60 -6.91 -4.62 0.64
N THR A 61 -7.84 -4.24 -0.25
CA THR A 61 -8.08 -2.83 -0.61
C THR A 61 -8.74 -2.04 0.52
N LEU A 62 -9.68 -2.64 1.26
CA LEU A 62 -10.24 -2.01 2.47
C LEU A 62 -9.16 -1.73 3.53
N GLY A 63 -8.16 -2.61 3.64
CA GLY A 63 -6.99 -2.40 4.49
C GLY A 63 -6.16 -1.18 4.10
N GLN A 64 -5.98 -0.94 2.80
CA GLN A 64 -5.24 0.23 2.29
C GLN A 64 -5.96 1.55 2.60
N ILE A 65 -7.29 1.60 2.44
CA ILE A 65 -8.10 2.79 2.77
C ILE A 65 -8.01 3.11 4.26
N ARG A 66 -8.06 2.09 5.13
CA ARG A 66 -7.91 2.29 6.58
C ARG A 66 -6.53 2.82 6.97
N ARG A 67 -5.47 2.35 6.32
CA ARG A 67 -4.09 2.83 6.56
C ARG A 67 -3.90 4.27 6.07
N ALA A 68 -4.47 4.64 4.92
CA ALA A 68 -4.45 6.01 4.43
C ALA A 68 -5.12 6.98 5.42
N ARG A 69 -6.31 6.64 5.93
CA ARG A 69 -7.00 7.45 6.95
C ARG A 69 -6.21 7.58 8.25
N LYS A 70 -5.53 6.52 8.69
CA LYS A 70 -4.65 6.59 9.87
C LYS A 70 -3.44 7.50 9.65
N ALA A 71 -2.82 7.45 8.47
CA ALA A 71 -1.71 8.33 8.13
C ALA A 71 -2.15 9.80 8.08
N GLU A 72 -3.32 10.09 7.49
CA GLU A 72 -3.89 11.44 7.49
C GLU A 72 -4.19 11.97 8.89
N GLN A 73 -4.73 11.12 9.78
CA GLN A 73 -4.97 11.49 11.17
C GLN A 73 -3.67 11.80 11.92
N GLN A 74 -2.62 11.01 11.71
CA GLN A 74 -1.30 11.22 12.32
C GLN A 74 -0.65 12.53 11.86
N VAL A 75 -0.79 12.88 10.57
CA VAL A 75 -0.30 14.17 10.06
C VAL A 75 -1.04 15.33 10.70
N ARG A 76 -2.38 15.26 10.79
CA ARG A 76 -3.18 16.32 11.43
C ARG A 76 -2.85 16.51 12.91
N THR A 77 -2.58 15.42 13.64
CA THR A 77 -2.15 15.54 15.05
C THR A 77 -0.79 16.20 15.18
N LEU A 78 0.17 15.85 14.31
CA LEU A 78 1.50 16.47 14.31
C LEU A 78 1.44 17.95 13.92
N GLU A 79 0.63 18.31 12.92
CA GLU A 79 0.38 19.71 12.55
C GLU A 79 -0.24 20.51 13.70
N ALA A 80 -1.20 19.93 14.42
CA ALA A 80 -1.82 20.55 15.58
C ALA A 80 -0.81 20.74 16.73
N GLU A 81 0.03 19.75 17.00
CA GLU A 81 1.09 19.85 18.02
C GLU A 81 2.14 20.91 17.66
N MET A 82 2.53 21.01 16.38
CA MET A 82 3.43 22.07 15.91
C MET A 82 2.80 23.45 16.03
N ALA A 83 1.52 23.59 15.70
CA ALA A 83 0.79 24.85 15.85
C ALA A 83 0.71 25.27 17.33
N ASP A 84 0.44 24.34 18.23
CA ASP A 84 0.34 24.60 19.66
C ASP A 84 1.70 24.96 20.27
N GLN A 85 2.78 24.26 19.88
CA GLN A 85 4.15 24.61 20.28
C GLN A 85 4.57 25.99 19.76
N ARG A 86 4.24 26.30 18.50
CA ARG A 86 4.51 27.62 17.90
C ARG A 86 3.74 28.73 18.61
N ALA A 87 2.48 28.49 18.97
CA ALA A 87 1.67 29.43 19.74
C ALA A 87 2.27 29.69 21.13
N ARG A 88 2.67 28.63 21.85
CA ARG A 88 3.36 28.76 23.15
C ARG A 88 4.66 29.53 23.03
N ALA A 89 5.49 29.24 22.02
CA ALA A 89 6.72 29.96 21.75
C ALA A 89 6.46 31.46 21.46
N SER A 90 5.41 31.79 20.70
CA SER A 90 5.05 33.19 20.46
C SER A 90 4.55 33.92 21.71
N VAL A 91 3.78 33.26 22.58
CA VAL A 91 3.32 33.85 23.83
C VAL A 91 4.49 34.08 24.78
N THR A 92 5.42 33.12 24.87
CA THR A 92 6.66 33.30 25.65
C THR A 92 7.52 34.43 25.09
N ALA A 93 7.68 34.53 23.76
CA ALA A 93 8.41 35.64 23.13
C ALA A 93 7.73 37.00 23.37
N MET A 94 6.40 37.05 23.34
CA MET A 94 5.62 38.26 23.58
C MET A 94 5.63 38.67 25.06
N ASN A 95 5.70 37.71 25.99
CA ASN A 95 5.90 37.98 27.42
C ASN A 95 7.35 38.33 27.78
N MET A 96 8.33 37.93 26.96
CA MET A 96 9.74 38.34 27.10
C MET A 96 10.06 39.65 26.38
N ALA A 97 9.14 40.18 25.56
CA ALA A 97 9.25 41.50 24.96
C ALA A 97 8.94 42.61 25.97
N ALA A 98 9.77 42.72 27.01
CA ALA A 98 10.11 44.03 27.56
C ALA A 98 10.90 44.79 26.47
N PRO A 99 10.71 46.11 26.32
CA PRO A 99 11.32 46.85 25.22
C PRO A 99 12.84 46.90 25.41
N VAL A 100 13.56 46.03 24.71
CA VAL A 100 14.97 46.27 24.41
C VAL A 100 15.01 47.19 23.19
N ALA A 101 15.52 48.39 23.44
CA ALA A 101 15.70 49.48 22.50
C ALA A 101 16.34 49.03 21.16
N PRO A 102 16.05 49.71 20.05
CA PRO A 102 16.59 49.35 18.74
C PRO A 102 18.10 49.59 18.73
N ALA A 103 18.88 48.53 18.55
CA ALA A 103 20.30 48.63 18.25
C ALA A 103 20.49 48.88 16.73
N PRO A 104 21.50 49.68 16.32
CA PRO A 104 21.59 50.28 14.98
C PRO A 104 21.64 49.27 13.83
N GLN A 105 20.90 49.59 12.76
CA GLN A 105 21.05 48.98 11.44
C GLN A 105 22.28 49.57 10.74
N GLU A 106 23.21 48.71 10.32
CA GLU A 106 24.18 48.98 9.25
C GLU A 106 24.64 47.64 8.65
N PRO A 107 25.12 47.59 7.40
CA PRO A 107 24.30 47.31 6.24
C PRO A 107 24.64 45.97 5.55
N GLU A 108 23.65 45.47 4.81
CA GLU A 108 23.76 44.67 3.58
C GLU A 108 25.17 44.18 3.19
N LEU A 109 25.47 42.91 3.47
CA LEU A 109 26.41 42.14 2.66
C LEU A 109 25.69 40.95 2.03
N VAL A 110 25.31 41.20 0.79
CA VAL A 110 24.98 40.26 -0.29
C VAL A 110 25.61 38.87 -0.10
N ALA A 111 24.72 37.87 -0.12
CA ALA A 111 24.88 36.52 -0.62
C ALA A 111 26.32 36.01 -0.92
N LYS A 112 26.73 34.97 -0.18
CA LYS A 112 27.39 33.82 -0.82
C LYS A 112 27.08 32.53 -0.06
N VAL A 113 26.25 31.71 -0.68
CA VAL A 113 26.10 30.27 -0.43
C VAL A 113 27.48 29.59 -0.54
N PRO A 114 27.86 28.74 0.43
CA PRO A 114 28.77 27.63 0.15
C PRO A 114 27.97 26.34 -0.14
N PRO A 115 28.27 25.63 -1.24
CA PRO A 115 27.67 24.35 -1.55
C PRO A 115 28.15 23.28 -0.57
N ALA A 116 27.31 22.26 -0.41
CA ALA A 116 27.59 21.03 0.29
C ALA A 116 29.02 20.51 0.04
N ALA A 117 29.79 20.36 1.11
CA ALA A 117 31.03 19.59 1.10
C ALA A 117 30.68 18.09 0.97
N PRO A 118 31.25 17.39 -0.03
CA PRO A 118 31.07 15.95 -0.19
C PRO A 118 32.23 15.21 0.49
N ASP A 119 32.05 14.74 1.72
CA ASP A 119 33.00 13.83 2.37
C ASP A 119 32.26 12.83 3.27
N ALA A 120 31.60 11.85 2.65
CA ALA A 120 31.28 10.59 3.31
C ALA A 120 32.15 9.50 2.70
N HIS A 121 33.32 9.37 3.31
CA HIS A 121 34.25 8.26 3.21
C HIS A 121 33.47 6.94 3.44
N ALA A 122 33.24 6.17 2.37
CA ALA A 122 32.74 4.80 2.46
C ALA A 122 33.92 3.84 2.26
N PRO A 123 34.40 3.14 3.30
CA PRO A 123 35.23 1.98 3.13
C PRO A 123 34.38 0.71 3.16
N GLY A 124 34.54 -0.15 2.15
CA GLY A 124 34.37 -1.58 2.31
C GLY A 124 33.08 -2.20 1.75
N LEU A 125 33.14 -2.55 0.47
CA LEU A 125 32.42 -3.68 -0.09
C LEU A 125 33.16 -4.97 0.33
N PRO A 126 32.56 -5.96 1.01
CA PRO A 126 33.11 -7.31 1.04
C PRO A 126 32.69 -8.09 -0.23
N PRO A 127 33.57 -8.98 -0.73
CA PRO A 127 33.47 -9.60 -2.04
C PRO A 127 32.50 -10.79 -2.09
N ALA A 128 32.10 -11.11 -3.32
CA ALA A 128 31.31 -12.25 -3.79
C ALA A 128 31.44 -13.52 -2.94
N GLU A 129 30.30 -13.96 -2.37
CA GLU A 129 30.16 -15.29 -1.80
C GLU A 129 29.89 -16.34 -2.89
N ASN A 130 30.51 -17.49 -2.68
CA ASN A 130 30.89 -18.48 -3.64
C ASN A 130 29.71 -19.37 -4.09
N ARG A 131 29.84 -19.81 -5.34
CA ARG A 131 29.00 -20.76 -6.05
C ARG A 131 29.45 -22.17 -5.66
N THR A 132 28.65 -22.89 -4.90
CA THR A 132 28.63 -24.37 -4.85
C THR A 132 27.22 -24.84 -4.60
#